data_AF-F5L3I0-F1
#
_entry.id   AF-F5L3I0-F1
#
_cell.length_a   1.000
_cell.length_b   1.000
_cell.length_c   1.000
_cell.angle_alpha   90.00
_cell.angle_beta   90.00
_cell.angle_gamma   90.00
#
_symmetry.space_group_name_H-M   'P 1'
#
loop_
_entity.id
_entity.type
_entity.pdbx_description
1 polymer ?
#
loop_
_entity_poly.entity_id
_entity_poly.type
_entity_poly.pdbx_seq_one_letter_code
_entity_poly.pdbx_strand_id
1 'polypeptide(L)'
;MTIQRFISVLILVIPGALGVYGWTLMREAFFTNFTPEGFQWDMFLLGFFLFVVGVGFVGGFIFYRDKKRRYGRRFKDDLDD
;
A
#
# COMPACT_ATOMS: atom_id res chain seq x y z
N MET A 1 -25.12 3.73 4.46
CA MET A 1 -24.05 3.99 3.47
C MET A 1 -22.66 4.31 4.07
N THR A 2 -22.55 4.66 5.36
CA THR A 2 -21.28 5.08 6.00
C THR A 2 -20.41 3.93 6.49
N ILE A 3 -21.00 2.87 7.05
CA ILE A 3 -20.26 1.72 7.62
C ILE A 3 -19.39 1.00 6.58
N GLN A 4 -19.87 0.81 5.36
CA GLN A 4 -19.11 0.14 4.29
C GLN A 4 -17.86 0.95 3.86
N ARG A 5 -17.92 2.28 3.92
CA ARG A 5 -16.77 3.15 3.66
C ARG A 5 -15.75 3.06 4.78
N PHE A 6 -16.21 2.99 6.03
CA PHE A 6 -15.35 2.85 7.21
C PHE A 6 -14.58 1.53 7.21
N ILE A 7 -15.25 0.41 6.93
CA ILE A 7 -14.62 -0.92 6.81
C ILE A 7 -13.58 -0.93 5.68
N SER A 8 -13.88 -0.29 4.55
CA SER A 8 -12.93 -0.17 3.43
C SER A 8 -11.64 0.55 3.82
N VAL A 9 -11.76 1.63 4.61
CA VAL A 9 -10.60 2.38 5.10
C VAL A 9 -9.83 1.56 6.14
N LEU A 10 -10.52 0.89 7.06
CA LEU A 10 -9.89 0.04 8.08
C LEU A 10 -9.04 -1.07 7.46
N ILE A 11 -9.53 -1.71 6.41
CA ILE A 11 -8.80 -2.74 5.65
C ILE A 11 -7.56 -2.13 4.93
N LEU A 12 -7.60 -0.84 4.57
CA LEU A 12 -6.46 -0.15 3.96
C LEU A 12 -5.40 0.30 4.96
N VAL A 13 -5.82 0.62 6.20
CA VAL A 13 -4.91 1.09 7.24
C VAL A 13 -3.91 0.02 7.64
N ILE A 14 -4.31 -1.25 7.71
CA ILE A 14 -3.44 -2.38 8.09
C ILE A 14 -2.20 -2.49 7.18
N PRO A 15 -2.35 -2.62 5.85
CA PRO A 15 -1.21 -2.68 4.93
C PRO A 15 -0.46 -1.35 4.82
N GLY A 16 -1.15 -0.21 4.99
CA GLY A 16 -0.48 1.09 5.07
C GLY A 16 0.47 1.18 6.27
N ALA A 17 0.02 0.73 7.45
CA ALA A 17 0.82 0.68 8.66
C ALA A 17 2.01 -0.30 8.53
N LEU A 18 1.80 -1.45 7.90
CA LEU A 18 2.88 -2.40 7.57
C LEU A 18 3.92 -1.77 6.64
N GLY A 19 3.51 -0.97 5.66
CA GLY A 19 4.44 -0.24 4.79
C GLY A 19 5.31 0.75 5.57
N VAL A 20 4.72 1.52 6.48
CA VAL A 20 5.47 2.44 7.37
C VAL A 20 6.42 1.67 8.29
N TYR A 21 5.99 0.53 8.83
CA TYR A 21 6.84 -0.32 9.65
C TYR A 21 8.03 -0.90 8.84
N GLY A 22 7.80 -1.29 7.58
CA GLY A 22 8.85 -1.72 6.66
C GLY A 22 9.89 -0.62 6.38
N TRP A 23 9.46 0.63 6.24
CA TRP A 23 10.36 1.77 6.11
C TRP A 23 11.22 1.99 7.36
N THR A 24 10.63 1.83 8.55
CA THR A 24 11.39 1.92 9.82
C THR A 24 12.50 0.87 9.88
N LEU A 25 12.22 -0.38 9.48
CA LEU A 25 13.22 -1.45 9.40
C LEU A 25 14.34 -1.15 8.41
N MET A 26 14.03 -0.55 7.25
CA MET A 26 15.08 -0.09 6.33
C MET A 26 15.99 0.94 6.98
N ARG A 27 15.40 1.91 7.68
CA ARG A 27 16.14 2.98 8.34
C ARG A 27 17.05 2.43 9.44
N GLU A 28 16.58 1.44 10.20
CA GLU A 28 17.40 0.71 11.18
C GLU A 28 18.56 -0.03 10.52
N ALA A 29 18.32 -0.78 9.44
CA ALA A 29 19.39 -1.47 8.70
C ALA A 29 20.44 -0.50 8.12
N PHE A 30 20.04 0.71 7.73
CA PHE A 30 20.94 1.79 7.32
C PHE A 30 21.78 2.34 8.49
N PHE A 31 21.21 2.45 9.70
CA PHE A 31 21.97 2.88 10.87
C PHE A 31 22.94 1.79 11.35
N THR A 32 22.57 0.51 11.28
CA THR A 32 23.47 -0.58 11.65
C THR A 32 24.73 -0.65 10.78
N ASN A 33 24.68 -0.12 9.55
CA ASN A 33 25.89 0.04 8.73
C ASN A 33 26.96 0.95 9.32
N PHE A 34 26.57 1.87 10.22
CA PHE A 34 27.52 2.77 10.89
C PHE A 34 28.15 2.12 12.13
N THR A 35 27.70 0.93 12.53
CA THR A 35 28.23 0.14 13.64
C THR A 35 29.15 -0.96 13.08
N PRO A 36 30.15 -1.47 13.85
CA PRO A 36 31.07 -2.52 13.36
C PRO A 36 30.40 -3.88 13.05
N GLU A 37 29.10 -4.00 13.30
CA GLU A 37 28.31 -5.24 13.17
C GLU A 37 27.97 -5.62 11.73
N GLY A 38 28.29 -4.77 10.74
CA GLY A 38 28.13 -5.06 9.32
C GLY A 38 26.71 -4.83 8.79
N PHE A 39 26.55 -4.98 7.47
CA PHE A 39 25.29 -4.68 6.77
C PHE A 39 24.22 -5.75 7.09
N GLN A 40 23.15 -5.37 7.78
CA GLN A 40 21.99 -6.24 8.07
C GLN A 40 21.07 -6.36 6.84
N TRP A 41 21.49 -7.19 5.89
CA TRP A 41 20.73 -7.49 4.66
C TRP A 41 19.33 -8.03 4.96
N ASP A 42 19.20 -8.79 6.04
CA ASP A 42 17.97 -9.46 6.47
C ASP A 42 16.87 -8.42 6.81
N MET A 43 17.22 -7.40 7.60
CA MET A 43 16.30 -6.32 7.97
C MET A 43 16.02 -5.39 6.79
N PHE A 44 16.98 -5.19 5.89
CA PHE A 44 16.77 -4.41 4.66
C PHE A 44 15.80 -5.10 3.70
N LEU A 45 16.00 -6.39 3.40
CA LEU A 45 15.14 -7.18 2.53
C LEU A 45 13.73 -7.35 3.13
N LEU A 46 13.65 -7.58 4.45
CA LEU A 46 12.37 -7.68 5.15
C LEU A 46 11.60 -6.35 5.09
N GLY A 47 12.28 -5.23 5.36
CA GLY A 47 11.72 -3.88 5.24
C GLY A 47 11.26 -3.57 3.82
N PHE A 48 12.06 -3.93 2.81
CA PHE A 48 11.73 -3.80 1.39
C PHE A 48 10.50 -4.60 1.00
N PHE A 49 10.42 -5.85 1.42
CA PHE A 49 9.27 -6.68 1.14
C PHE A 49 8.00 -6.11 1.79
N LEU A 50 8.06 -5.72 3.08
CA LEU A 50 6.92 -5.12 3.78
C LEU A 50 6.46 -3.81 3.13
N PHE A 51 7.41 -2.99 2.68
CA PHE A 51 7.12 -1.73 2.00
C PHE A 51 6.45 -1.95 0.64
N VAL A 52 7.00 -2.85 -0.19
CA VAL A 52 6.43 -3.18 -1.51
C VAL A 52 5.05 -3.81 -1.36
N VAL A 53 4.84 -4.70 -0.39
CA VAL A 53 3.53 -5.29 -0.11
C VAL A 53 2.55 -4.21 0.36
N GLY A 54 2.94 -3.33 1.27
CA GLY A 54 2.08 -2.25 1.77
C GLY A 54 1.65 -1.28 0.66
N VAL A 55 2.61 -0.77 -0.12
CA VAL A 55 2.36 0.16 -1.23
C VAL A 55 1.62 -0.53 -2.37
N GLY A 56 2.01 -1.75 -2.73
CA GLY A 56 1.38 -2.56 -3.77
C GLY A 56 -0.08 -2.88 -3.45
N PHE A 57 -0.39 -3.15 -2.19
CA PHE A 57 -1.76 -3.37 -1.74
C PHE A 57 -2.62 -2.10 -1.87
N VAL A 58 -2.10 -0.94 -1.43
CA VAL A 58 -2.80 0.34 -1.56
C VAL A 58 -3.04 0.69 -3.03
N GLY A 59 -2.01 0.57 -3.88
CA GLY A 59 -2.10 0.81 -5.31
C GLY A 59 -3.07 -0.14 -6.02
N GLY A 60 -3.01 -1.43 -5.70
CA GLY A 60 -3.91 -2.45 -6.24
C GLY A 60 -5.37 -2.22 -5.84
N PHE A 61 -5.62 -1.79 -4.60
CA PHE A 61 -6.96 -1.43 -4.15
C PHE A 61 -7.53 -0.22 -4.90
N ILE A 62 -6.72 0.83 -5.08
CA ILE A 62 -7.12 2.02 -5.86
C ILE A 62 -7.46 1.62 -7.30
N PHE A 63 -6.61 0.82 -7.94
CA PHE A 63 -6.84 0.33 -9.31
C PHE A 63 -8.12 -0.50 -9.43
N TYR A 64 -8.37 -1.41 -8.49
CA TYR A 64 -9.59 -2.21 -8.46
C TYR A 64 -10.85 -1.33 -8.29
N ARG A 65 -10.77 -0.28 -7.46
CA ARG A 65 -11.88 0.66 -7.28
C ARG A 65 -12.15 1.53 -8.50
N ASP A 66 -11.12 1.89 -9.27
CA ASP A 66 -11.28 2.73 -10.46
C ASP A 66 -11.90 1.96 -11.64
N LYS A 67 -11.57 0.68 -11.80
CA LYS A 67 -12.10 -0.18 -12.89
C LYS A 67 -13.63 -0.21 -12.95
N LYS A 68 -14.33 -0.12 -11.81
CA LYS A 68 -15.81 -0.12 -11.77
C LYS A 68 -16.46 1.20 -12.16
N ARG A 69 -15.75 2.33 -12.20
CA ARG A 69 -16.34 3.65 -12.51
C ARG A 69 -16.31 4.02 -14.00
N ARG A 70 -15.54 3.30 -14.82
CA ARG A 70 -15.47 3.55 -16.26
C ARG A 70 -16.64 2.98 -17.07
N TYR A 71 -17.29 1.91 -16.60
CA TYR A 71 -18.42 1.31 -17.32
C TYR A 71 -19.71 2.13 -17.18
N GLY A 72 -19.98 2.72 -16.00
CA GLY A 72 -21.23 3.46 -15.75
C GLY A 72 -21.30 4.86 -16.39
N ARG A 73 -20.18 5.45 -16.82
CA ARG A 73 -20.20 6.75 -17.53
C ARG A 73 -20.53 6.57 -19.00
N ARG A 74 -19.90 5.62 -19.68
CA ARG A 74 -20.09 5.41 -21.12
C ARG A 74 -21.52 5.05 -21.51
N PHE A 75 -22.22 4.25 -20.70
CA PHE A 75 -23.62 3.92 -20.93
C PHE A 75 -24.61 5.08 -20.70
N LYS A 76 -24.20 6.14 -20.01
CA LYS A 76 -25.07 7.29 -19.73
C LYS A 76 -24.99 8.31 -20.87
N ASP A 77 -23.81 8.43 -21.46
CA ASP A 77 -23.57 9.29 -22.63
C ASP A 77 -24.34 8.76 -23.85
N ASP A 78 -24.37 7.44 -24.09
CA ASP A 78 -25.07 6.82 -25.24
C ASP A 78 -26.63 6.85 -25.14
N LEU A 79 -27.21 7.29 -24.03
CA LEU A 79 -28.66 7.29 -23.76
C LEU A 79 -29.28 8.69 -23.72
N ASP A 80 -28.43 9.72 -23.67
CA ASP A 80 -28.82 11.15 -23.74
C ASP A 80 -28.62 11.73 -25.17
N ASP A 81 -28.15 10.92 -26.14
CA ASP A 81 -28.04 11.22 -27.58
C ASP A 81 -29.23 10.65 -28.39
#